data_AF-A0A7G5JSK4-F1
#
_entry.id   AF-A0A7G5JSK4-F1
#
_cell.length_a   1.000
_cell.length_b   1.000
_cell.length_c   1.000
_cell.angle_alpha   90.00
_cell.angle_beta   90.00
_cell.angle_gamma   90.00
#
_symmetry.space_group_name_H-M   'P 1'
#
loop_
_entity.id
_entity.type
_entity.pdbx_description
1 polymer ?
#
loop_
_entity_poly.entity_id
_entity_poly.type
_entity_poly.pdbx_seq_one_letter_code
_entity_poly.pdbx_strand_id
1 'polypeptide(L)'
;MASMHFMLATRNGGLALRRPDLGVIAKGAKADIVVWDGMSPGMLGWDDPVAAVILHSNVGDIKHVLVDGKFVQRDRKLTVENYSSIQQRFPVTARKVQAEWKKRPYPVLEGKYSLFDYRYEQVPYVDTVRGDGNGYGNQYL
;
A
#
# COMPACT_ATOMS: atom_id res chain seq x y z
N MET A 1 19.83 -9.29 1.15
CA MET A 1 18.77 -8.47 0.49
C MET A 1 17.62 -8.12 1.43
N ALA A 2 16.97 -9.08 2.11
CA ALA A 2 15.81 -8.80 2.98
C ALA A 2 16.09 -7.74 4.08
N SER A 3 17.24 -7.82 4.75
CA SER A 3 17.64 -6.84 5.78
C SER A 3 17.68 -5.39 5.29
N MET A 4 18.15 -5.12 4.07
CA MET A 4 18.16 -3.76 3.51
C MET A 4 16.74 -3.21 3.33
N HIS A 5 15.81 -4.03 2.84
CA HIS A 5 14.41 -3.65 2.65
C HIS A 5 13.71 -3.42 3.99
N PHE A 6 14.00 -4.28 4.97
CA PHE A 6 13.51 -4.10 6.34
C PHE A 6 13.98 -2.77 6.93
N MET A 7 15.27 -2.43 6.77
CA MET A 7 15.82 -1.16 7.22
C MET A 7 15.20 0.03 6.48
N LEU A 8 14.95 -0.09 5.17
CA LEU A 8 14.27 0.94 4.38
C LEU A 8 12.86 1.23 4.91
N ALA A 9 12.09 0.17 5.19
CA ALA A 9 10.72 0.28 5.69
C ALA A 9 10.61 0.72 7.16
N THR A 10 11.70 0.68 7.93
CA THR A 10 11.71 1.00 9.36
C THR A 10 12.68 2.13 9.68
N ARG A 11 13.92 1.80 10.07
CA ARG A 11 14.90 2.75 10.59
C ARG A 11 15.24 3.86 9.60
N ASN A 12 15.51 3.52 8.35
CA ASN A 12 15.89 4.52 7.35
C ASN A 12 14.69 5.41 6.97
N GLY A 13 13.46 4.88 7.00
CA GLY A 13 12.24 5.68 6.90
C GLY A 13 12.12 6.70 8.04
N GLY A 14 12.36 6.27 9.29
CA GLY A 14 12.38 7.18 10.45
C GLY A 14 13.45 8.27 10.33
N LEU A 15 14.66 7.90 9.90
CA LEU A 15 15.75 8.86 9.66
C LEU A 15 15.43 9.85 8.53
N ALA A 16 14.80 9.39 7.44
CA ALA A 16 14.38 10.27 6.34
C ALA A 16 13.37 11.34 6.80
N LEU A 17 12.52 11.00 7.79
CA LEU A 17 11.60 11.92 8.45
C LEU A 17 12.25 12.79 9.54
N ARG A 18 13.57 12.71 9.71
CA ARG A 18 14.33 13.39 10.79
C ARG A 18 13.82 13.03 12.19
N ARG A 19 13.36 11.79 12.36
CA ARG A 19 12.85 11.23 13.61
C ARG A 19 13.72 10.05 14.05
N PRO A 20 14.84 10.31 14.74
CA PRO A 20 15.78 9.26 15.14
C PRO A 20 15.20 8.29 16.19
N ASP A 21 14.07 8.66 16.80
CA ASP A 21 13.30 7.87 17.76
C ASP A 21 12.27 6.92 17.10
N LEU A 22 12.19 6.87 15.76
CA LEU A 22 11.29 5.99 15.01
C LEU A 22 12.03 4.84 14.31
N GLY A 23 11.29 3.77 14.01
CA GLY A 23 11.77 2.65 13.19
C GLY A 23 12.87 1.81 13.85
N VAL A 24 12.99 1.88 15.18
CA VAL A 24 13.99 1.14 15.96
C VAL A 24 13.43 0.76 17.33
N ILE A 25 13.71 -0.48 17.76
CA ILE A 25 13.43 -0.92 19.13
C ILE A 25 14.67 -0.58 19.98
N ALA A 26 14.60 0.55 20.69
CA ALA A 26 15.66 1.00 21.58
C ALA A 26 15.08 1.82 22.74
N LYS A 27 15.79 1.88 23.87
CA LYS A 27 15.39 2.72 25.01
C LYS A 27 15.28 4.19 24.56
N GLY A 28 14.16 4.83 24.89
CA GLY A 28 13.88 6.22 24.52
C GLY A 28 13.29 6.41 23.12
N ALA A 29 13.24 5.37 22.29
CA ALA A 29 12.50 5.38 21.03
C ALA A 29 10.98 5.24 21.29
N LYS A 30 10.17 5.65 20.30
CA LYS A 30 8.72 5.45 20.35
C LYS A 30 8.38 3.97 20.27
N ALA A 31 7.37 3.57 21.05
CA ALA A 31 6.88 2.20 21.07
C ALA A 31 5.92 1.93 19.90
N ASP A 32 6.42 2.12 18.68
CA ASP A 32 5.73 1.79 17.43
C ASP A 32 6.14 0.37 17.02
N ILE A 33 5.27 -0.61 17.26
CA ILE A 33 5.60 -2.03 17.21
C ILE A 33 4.55 -2.78 16.40
N VAL A 34 5.01 -3.61 15.45
CA VAL A 34 4.19 -4.58 14.74
C VAL A 34 4.58 -5.98 15.21
N VAL A 35 3.59 -6.80 15.52
CA VAL A 35 3.77 -8.18 15.96
C VAL A 35 3.09 -9.11 14.96
N TRP A 36 3.87 -9.98 14.33
CA TRP A 36 3.39 -11.02 13.44
C TRP A 36 3.09 -12.32 14.22
N ASP A 37 2.08 -13.05 13.77
CA ASP A 37 1.83 -14.42 14.23
C ASP A 37 2.76 -15.38 13.50
N GLY A 38 3.81 -15.84 14.18
CA GLY A 38 4.78 -16.78 13.60
C GLY A 38 4.19 -18.15 13.26
N MET A 39 2.96 -18.44 13.68
CA MET A 39 2.28 -19.71 13.41
C MET A 39 1.27 -19.60 12.27
N SER A 40 1.10 -18.42 11.65
CA SER A 40 0.22 -18.30 10.49
C SER A 40 0.84 -19.00 9.26
N PRO A 41 0.02 -19.49 8.30
CA PRO A 41 0.52 -20.30 7.20
C PRO A 41 1.66 -19.67 6.37
N GLY A 42 1.66 -18.34 6.20
CA GLY A 42 2.72 -17.63 5.47
C GLY A 42 4.03 -17.48 6.24
N MET A 43 3.99 -17.64 7.56
CA MET A 43 5.12 -17.40 8.47
C MET A 43 5.82 -18.68 8.97
N LEU A 44 5.25 -19.86 8.69
CA LEU A 44 5.81 -21.15 9.12
C LEU A 44 7.08 -21.53 8.33
N GLY A 45 8.06 -22.09 9.02
CA GLY A 45 9.21 -22.80 8.39
C GLY A 45 10.37 -21.91 7.94
N TRP A 46 10.44 -20.65 8.39
CA TRP A 46 11.53 -19.74 8.05
C TRP A 46 12.56 -19.63 9.17
N ASP A 47 13.84 -19.84 8.84
CA ASP A 47 14.95 -19.65 9.79
C ASP A 47 15.29 -18.17 10.03
N ASP A 48 15.21 -17.34 8.99
CA ASP A 48 15.41 -15.88 9.09
C ASP A 48 14.04 -15.17 9.22
N PRO A 49 13.72 -14.61 10.40
CA PRO A 49 12.45 -13.92 10.61
C PRO A 49 12.32 -12.63 9.78
N VAL A 50 13.43 -11.99 9.40
CA VAL A 50 13.40 -10.80 8.53
C VAL A 50 13.04 -11.20 7.11
N ALA A 51 13.59 -12.32 6.62
CA ALA A 51 13.18 -12.88 5.33
C ALA A 51 11.71 -13.29 5.34
N ALA A 52 11.24 -13.94 6.41
CA ALA A 52 9.83 -14.30 6.58
C ALA A 52 8.90 -13.08 6.45
N VAL A 53 9.21 -11.98 7.16
CA VAL A 53 8.42 -10.75 7.10
C VAL A 53 8.47 -10.11 5.70
N ILE A 54 9.66 -9.96 5.11
CA ILE A 54 9.83 -9.19 3.87
C ILE A 54 9.34 -9.93 2.64
N LEU A 55 9.50 -11.25 2.58
CA LEU A 55 9.27 -12.04 1.36
C LEU A 55 7.98 -12.84 1.40
N HIS A 56 7.44 -13.16 2.59
CA HIS A 56 6.37 -14.15 2.73
C HIS A 56 5.17 -13.70 3.56
N SER A 57 5.29 -12.63 4.35
CA SER A 57 4.16 -12.16 5.16
C SER A 57 3.07 -11.48 4.34
N ASN A 58 1.85 -11.49 4.89
CA ASN A 58 0.71 -10.74 4.42
C ASN A 58 0.06 -9.94 5.58
N VAL A 59 -0.85 -9.03 5.26
CA VAL A 59 -1.52 -8.18 6.26
C VAL A 59 -2.34 -8.96 7.31
N GLY A 60 -2.82 -10.16 6.98
CA GLY A 60 -3.55 -11.06 7.88
C GLY A 60 -2.65 -11.80 8.88
N ASP A 61 -1.33 -11.84 8.64
CA ASP A 61 -0.35 -12.42 9.56
C ASP A 61 -0.06 -11.48 10.75
N ILE A 62 -0.40 -10.19 10.64
CA ILE A 62 -0.19 -9.21 11.70
C ILE A 62 -1.19 -9.45 12.83
N LYS A 63 -0.68 -9.83 14.02
CA LYS A 63 -1.49 -10.10 15.21
C LYS A 63 -1.78 -8.82 16.00
N HIS A 64 -0.76 -8.01 16.24
CA HIS A 64 -0.87 -6.77 17.01
C HIS A 64 -0.13 -5.61 16.33
N VAL A 65 -0.65 -4.40 16.52
CA VAL A 65 0.01 -3.15 16.14
C VAL A 65 -0.13 -2.16 17.30
N LEU A 66 0.99 -1.59 17.70
CA LEU A 66 1.09 -0.54 18.70
C LEU A 66 1.63 0.73 18.05
N VAL A 67 1.06 1.87 18.42
CA VAL A 67 1.55 3.21 18.07
C VAL A 67 1.69 3.99 19.37
N ASP A 68 2.89 4.50 19.64
CA ASP A 68 3.25 5.15 20.90
C ASP A 68 2.84 4.32 22.14
N GLY A 69 3.04 3.00 22.06
CA GLY A 69 2.72 2.05 23.13
C GLY A 69 1.24 1.73 23.30
N LYS A 70 0.35 2.27 22.45
CA LYS A 70 -1.09 2.01 22.49
C LYS A 70 -1.49 1.05 21.38
N PHE A 71 -2.27 0.03 21.71
CA PHE A 71 -2.81 -0.88 20.69
C PHE A 71 -3.74 -0.12 19.73
N VAL A 72 -3.39 -0.12 18.44
CA VAL A 72 -4.28 0.27 17.33
C VAL A 72 -4.89 -0.96 16.64
N GLN A 73 -4.24 -2.12 16.81
CA GLN A 73 -4.77 -3.44 16.48
C GLN A 73 -4.38 -4.43 17.58
N ARG A 74 -5.35 -5.18 18.10
CA ARG A 74 -5.14 -6.22 19.11
C ARG A 74 -5.87 -7.50 18.70
N ASP A 75 -5.15 -8.62 18.72
CA ASP A 75 -5.70 -9.94 18.36
C ASP A 75 -6.41 -9.91 16.99
N ARG A 76 -5.74 -9.32 15.99
CA ARG A 76 -6.24 -9.12 14.61
C ARG A 76 -7.48 -8.23 14.47
N LYS A 77 -7.87 -7.49 15.52
CA LYS A 77 -8.99 -6.56 15.50
C LYS A 77 -8.51 -5.13 15.69
N LEU A 78 -8.96 -4.21 14.84
CA LEU A 78 -8.72 -2.78 15.02
C LEU A 78 -9.38 -2.31 16.32
N THR A 79 -8.71 -1.42 17.05
CA THR A 79 -9.23 -0.87 18.32
C THR A 79 -10.06 0.40 18.12
N VAL A 80 -10.25 0.84 16.87
CA VAL A 80 -11.00 2.04 16.55
C VAL A 80 -12.48 1.89 16.87
N GLU A 81 -13.04 2.90 17.52
CA GLU A 81 -14.46 2.96 17.84
C GLU A 81 -15.31 3.10 16.57
N ASN A 82 -16.53 2.57 16.61
CA ASN A 82 -17.52 2.72 15.55
C ASN A 82 -17.03 2.26 14.16
N TYR A 83 -16.12 1.29 14.10
CA TYR A 83 -15.53 0.79 12.85
C TYR A 83 -16.56 0.41 11.79
N SER A 84 -17.65 -0.26 12.19
CA SER A 84 -18.76 -0.61 11.28
C SER A 84 -19.39 0.60 10.59
N SER A 85 -19.58 1.70 11.33
CA SER A 85 -20.08 2.96 10.77
C SER A 85 -19.10 3.58 9.77
N ILE A 86 -17.80 3.49 10.05
CA ILE A 86 -16.75 3.98 9.16
C ILE A 86 -16.77 3.15 7.86
N GLN A 87 -16.85 1.82 7.98
CA GLN A 87 -16.97 0.91 6.84
C GLN A 87 -18.20 1.21 5.99
N GLN A 88 -19.34 1.57 6.59
CA GLN A 88 -20.54 1.92 5.84
C GLN A 88 -20.43 3.29 5.15
N ARG A 89 -19.83 4.28 5.82
CA ARG A 89 -19.65 5.64 5.27
C ARG A 89 -18.62 5.70 4.16
N PHE A 90 -17.56 4.90 4.24
CA PHE A 90 -16.44 4.97 3.31
C PHE A 90 -16.86 4.77 1.84
N PRO A 91 -17.63 3.73 1.46
CA PRO A 91 -18.12 3.56 0.09
C PRO A 91 -19.01 4.71 -0.38
N VAL A 92 -19.80 5.32 0.51
CA VAL A 92 -20.65 6.47 0.16
C VAL A 92 -19.79 7.65 -0.29
N THR A 93 -18.74 7.98 0.47
CA THR A 93 -17.80 9.04 0.10
C THR A 93 -16.98 8.66 -1.13
N ALA A 94 -16.50 7.41 -1.20
CA ALA A 94 -15.72 6.92 -2.34
C ALA A 94 -16.50 7.04 -3.65
N ARG A 95 -17.79 6.68 -3.68
CA ARG A 95 -18.64 6.83 -4.87
C ARG A 95 -18.80 8.29 -5.31
N LYS A 96 -18.90 9.24 -4.37
CA LYS A 96 -18.97 10.67 -4.70
C LYS A 96 -17.68 11.14 -5.38
N VAL A 97 -16.54 10.77 -4.80
CA VAL A 97 -15.22 11.10 -5.36
C VAL A 97 -15.03 10.44 -6.72
N GLN A 98 -15.34 9.15 -6.85
CA GLN A 98 -15.26 8.42 -8.12
C GLN A 98 -16.18 9.03 -9.20
N ALA A 99 -17.42 9.40 -8.85
CA ALA A 99 -18.33 10.04 -9.80
C ALA A 99 -17.79 11.38 -10.28
N GLU A 100 -17.11 12.14 -9.43
CA GLU A 100 -16.46 13.40 -9.83
C GLU A 100 -15.25 13.16 -10.72
N TRP A 101 -14.41 12.19 -10.39
CA TRP A 101 -13.26 11.80 -11.22
C TRP A 101 -13.67 11.31 -12.61
N LYS A 102 -14.76 10.55 -12.71
CA LYS A 102 -15.29 10.04 -13.98
C LYS A 102 -15.78 11.13 -14.93
N LYS A 103 -16.10 12.32 -14.42
CA LYS A 103 -16.47 13.48 -15.28
C LYS A 103 -15.25 14.18 -15.89
N ARG A 104 -14.06 13.96 -15.31
CA ARG A 104 -12.85 14.62 -15.78
C ARG A 104 -12.34 13.86 -17.00
N PRO A 105 -12.15 14.53 -18.16
CA PRO A 105 -11.48 13.88 -19.26
C PRO A 105 -10.08 13.45 -18.82
N TYR A 106 -9.61 12.31 -19.34
CA TYR A 106 -8.23 11.92 -19.11
C TYR A 106 -7.28 13.01 -19.61
N PRO A 107 -6.17 13.26 -18.90
CA PRO A 107 -5.17 14.18 -19.39
C PRO A 107 -4.62 13.64 -20.72
N VAL A 108 -4.80 14.41 -21.80
CA VAL A 108 -4.10 14.17 -23.05
C VAL A 108 -2.72 14.79 -22.90
N LEU A 109 -1.69 13.95 -22.93
CA LEU A 109 -0.32 14.41 -22.90
C LEU A 109 0.05 14.88 -24.31
N GLU A 110 0.34 16.17 -24.45
CA GLU A 110 0.74 16.79 -25.71
C GLU A 110 2.15 17.37 -25.60
N GLY A 111 2.82 17.54 -26.74
CA GLY A 111 4.15 18.13 -26.81
C GLY A 111 5.27 17.15 -26.50
N LYS A 112 6.36 17.65 -25.91
CA LYS A 112 7.57 16.86 -25.62
C LYS A 112 7.57 16.34 -24.20
N TYR A 113 8.04 15.11 -24.02
CA TYR A 113 8.32 14.55 -22.72
C TYR A 113 9.40 15.39 -22.02
N SER A 114 9.21 15.77 -20.75
CA SER A 114 10.04 16.80 -20.10
C SER A 114 11.52 16.44 -19.97
N LEU A 115 11.88 15.15 -20.06
CA LEU A 115 13.24 14.67 -19.86
C LEU A 115 13.95 14.25 -21.16
N PHE A 116 13.26 14.20 -22.30
CA PHE A 116 13.81 13.71 -23.57
C PHE A 116 13.16 14.39 -24.77
N ASP A 117 13.79 14.37 -25.94
CA ASP A 117 13.23 15.00 -27.15
C ASP A 117 12.09 14.20 -27.81
N TYR A 118 11.55 13.20 -27.12
CA TYR A 118 10.42 12.39 -27.58
C TYR A 118 9.11 13.17 -27.45
N ARG A 119 8.25 13.03 -28.45
CA ARG A 119 6.90 13.59 -28.44
C ARG A 119 5.91 12.58 -27.89
N TYR A 120 4.91 13.06 -27.17
CA TYR A 120 3.72 12.27 -26.93
C TYR A 120 2.99 12.09 -28.26
N GLU A 121 2.67 10.84 -28.59
CA GLU A 121 1.86 10.49 -29.75
C GLU A 121 0.71 9.58 -29.31
N GLN A 122 -0.38 9.58 -30.09
CA GLN A 122 -1.42 8.58 -29.89
C GLN A 122 -0.89 7.20 -30.29
N VAL A 123 -1.01 6.24 -29.37
CA VAL A 123 -0.62 4.86 -29.65
C VAL A 123 -1.55 4.30 -30.74
N PRO A 124 -1.03 3.64 -31.78
CA PRO A 124 -1.86 2.97 -32.78
C PRO A 124 -2.81 1.99 -32.10
N TYR A 125 -4.11 2.12 -32.37
CA TYR A 125 -5.10 1.18 -31.87
C TYR A 125 -4.96 -0.16 -32.59
N VAL A 126 -4.77 -1.24 -31.82
CA VAL A 126 -4.71 -2.61 -32.34
C VAL A 126 -5.77 -3.43 -31.60
N ASP A 127 -6.79 -3.90 -32.32
CA ASP A 127 -7.82 -4.80 -31.80
C ASP A 127 -7.42 -6.26 -32.07
N THR A 128 -7.67 -7.13 -31.08
CA THR A 128 -7.50 -8.59 -31.20
C THR A 128 -8.80 -9.30 -31.61
N VAL A 129 -9.91 -8.55 -31.67
CA VAL A 129 -11.24 -9.02 -32.06
C VAL A 129 -11.66 -8.34 -33.38
N ARG A 130 -12.44 -9.05 -34.20
CA ARG A 130 -12.97 -8.52 -35.45
C ARG A 130 -14.09 -7.52 -35.16
N GLY A 131 -13.95 -6.27 -35.63
CA GLY A 131 -14.96 -5.21 -35.50
C GLY A 131 -14.33 -3.83 -35.29
N ASP A 132 -15.16 -2.83 -35.00
CA ASP A 132 -14.73 -1.45 -34.74
C ASP A 132 -14.46 -1.18 -33.25
N GLY A 133 -14.08 -2.23 -32.51
CA GLY A 133 -13.80 -2.17 -31.08
C GLY A 133 -12.35 -1.81 -30.76
N ASN A 134 -11.99 -1.99 -29.48
CA ASN A 134 -10.62 -1.89 -29.01
C ASN A 134 -10.14 -3.17 -28.30
N GLY A 135 -10.91 -4.26 -28.36
CA GLY A 135 -10.61 -5.54 -27.71
C GLY A 135 -10.69 -5.57 -26.18
N TYR A 136 -10.79 -4.43 -25.49
CA TYR A 136 -10.77 -4.38 -24.02
C TYR A 136 -12.16 -4.46 -23.35
N GLY A 137 -13.24 -4.46 -24.14
CA GLY A 137 -14.61 -4.45 -23.62
C GLY A 137 -14.92 -3.21 -22.77
N ASN A 138 -15.92 -3.33 -21.88
CA ASN A 138 -16.25 -2.26 -20.93
C ASN A 138 -15.13 -2.13 -19.90
N GLN A 139 -14.35 -1.05 -20.00
CA GLN A 139 -13.39 -0.71 -18.97
C GLN A 139 -14.11 -0.08 -17.78
N TYR A 140 -14.12 -0.78 -16.64
CA TYR A 140 -14.62 -0.27 -15.37
C TYR A 140 -13.57 0.65 -14.72
N LEU A 141 -13.20 1.73 -15.44
CA LEU A 141 -12.41 2.83 -14.90
C LEU A 141 -13.32 3.78 -14.11
#